data_AF-A0A2H6FZG7-F1
#
_entry.id   AF-A0A2H6FZG7-F1
#
_cell.length_a   1.000
_cell.length_b   1.000
_cell.length_c   1.000
_cell.angle_alpha   90.00
_cell.angle_beta   90.00
_cell.angle_gamma   90.00
#
_symmetry.space_group_name_H-M   'P 1'
#
loop_
_entity.id
_entity.type
_entity.pdbx_description
1 polymer ?
#
loop_
_entity_poly.entity_id
_entity_poly.type
_entity_poly.pdbx_seq_one_letter_code
_entity_poly.pdbx_strand_id
1 'polypeptide(L)'
;MSEKKEIPKIQRVVAVLWPSFLTSGVAMILFYWIFSPGEVFPELVASGVSNMAFYSVTFLFLWLTTLTSCLLSYYFLRPCSRWND
;
A
#
# COMPACT_ATOMS: atom_id res chain seq x y z
N MET A 1 0.84 -7.45 39.07
CA MET A 1 0.59 -6.15 38.40
C MET A 1 1.19 -6.24 37.01
N SER A 2 0.42 -6.69 36.02
CA SER A 2 0.91 -6.86 34.65
C SER A 2 0.92 -5.49 33.99
N GLU A 3 2.11 -4.89 33.82
CA GLU A 3 2.29 -3.70 32.98
C GLU A 3 1.67 -3.97 31.60
N LYS A 4 0.54 -3.32 31.30
CA LYS A 4 0.02 -3.26 29.93
C LYS A 4 0.99 -2.39 29.13
N LYS A 5 2.01 -3.01 28.56
CA LYS A 5 2.93 -2.35 27.63
C LYS A 5 2.14 -1.97 26.39
N GLU A 6 1.59 -0.75 26.38
CA GLU A 6 0.85 -0.25 25.23
C GLU A 6 1.78 -0.22 24.02
N ILE A 7 1.41 -0.95 22.97
CA ILE A 7 2.15 -0.94 21.71
C ILE A 7 2.16 0.51 21.19
N PRO A 8 3.33 1.14 21.02
CA PRO A 8 3.43 2.50 20.50
C PRO A 8 2.65 2.66 19.19
N LYS A 9 1.94 3.79 19.04
CA LYS A 9 1.19 4.10 17.82
C LYS A 9 2.07 3.99 16.56
N ILE A 10 3.34 4.42 16.65
CA ILE A 10 4.34 4.27 15.59
C ILE A 10 4.50 2.81 15.16
N GLN A 11 4.61 1.87 16.09
CA GLN A 11 4.82 0.45 15.76
C GLN A 11 3.62 -0.13 15.02
N ARG A 12 2.40 0.29 15.36
CA ARG A 12 1.18 -0.11 14.65
C ARG A 12 1.14 0.43 13.22
N VAL A 13 1.53 1.69 13.03
CA VAL A 13 1.60 2.29 11.69
C VAL A 13 2.65 1.58 10.84
N VAL A 14 3.86 1.38 11.36
CA VAL A 14 4.94 0.68 10.65
C VAL A 14 4.56 -0.76 10.31
N ALA A 15 3.83 -1.46 11.20
CA ALA A 15 3.35 -2.81 10.95
C ALA A 15 2.35 -2.91 9.79
N VAL A 16 1.65 -1.83 9.43
CA VAL A 16 0.76 -1.76 8.26
C VAL A 16 1.50 -1.23 7.04
N LEU A 17 2.36 -0.22 7.23
CA LEU A 17 3.07 0.47 6.16
C LEU A 17 4.08 -0.42 5.44
N TRP A 18 4.78 -1.27 6.20
CA TRP A 18 5.81 -2.16 5.67
C TRP A 18 5.25 -3.24 4.70
N PRO A 19 4.26 -4.06 5.10
CA PRO A 19 3.67 -5.03 4.19
C PRO A 19 2.96 -4.36 3.00
N SER A 20 2.28 -3.22 3.19
CA SER A 20 1.60 -2.54 2.08
C SER A 20 2.56 -2.07 0.99
N PHE A 21 3.75 -1.58 1.37
CA PHE A 21 4.82 -1.16 0.47
C PHE A 21 5.40 -2.33 -0.34
N LEU A 22 5.61 -3.48 0.31
CA LEU A 22 6.08 -4.68 -0.38
C LEU A 22 5.03 -5.21 -1.35
N THR A 23 3.77 -5.29 -0.92
CA THR A 23 2.67 -5.76 -1.78
C THR A 23 2.46 -4.85 -2.99
N SER A 24 2.57 -3.52 -2.83
CA SER A 24 2.45 -2.59 -3.97
C SER A 24 3.60 -2.72 -4.95
N GLY A 25 4.83 -2.94 -4.47
CA GLY A 25 5.98 -3.22 -5.33
C GLY A 25 5.77 -4.48 -6.18
N VAL A 26 5.31 -5.57 -5.57
CA VAL A 26 4.99 -6.82 -6.30
C VAL A 26 3.86 -6.59 -7.30
N ALA A 27 2.78 -5.92 -6.89
CA ALA A 27 1.66 -5.60 -7.77
C ALA A 27 2.09 -4.76 -8.98
N MET A 28 3.00 -3.80 -8.77
CA MET A 28 3.54 -2.97 -9.83
C MET A 28 4.37 -3.79 -10.83
N ILE A 29 5.24 -4.68 -10.35
CA ILE A 29 6.04 -5.55 -11.22
C ILE A 29 5.11 -6.42 -12.06
N LEU A 30 4.09 -7.04 -11.45
CA LEU A 30 3.11 -7.84 -12.17
C LEU A 30 2.30 -7.01 -13.17
N PHE A 31 1.90 -5.80 -12.80
CA PHE A 31 1.16 -4.90 -13.67
C PHE A 31 1.97 -4.57 -14.93
N TYR A 32 3.23 -4.14 -14.78
CA TYR A 32 4.08 -3.82 -15.93
C TYR A 32 4.61 -5.03 -16.69
N TRP A 33 4.60 -6.21 -16.06
CA TRP A 33 4.89 -7.46 -16.74
C TRP A 33 3.76 -7.84 -17.71
N ILE A 34 2.50 -7.55 -17.35
CA ILE A 34 1.33 -7.83 -18.20
C ILE A 34 1.08 -6.66 -19.17
N PHE A 35 1.26 -5.43 -18.72
CA PHE A 35 0.93 -4.22 -19.45
C PHE A 35 2.20 -3.40 -19.73
N SER A 36 2.69 -3.43 -20.97
CA SER A 36 3.84 -2.62 -21.37
C SER A 36 3.50 -1.13 -21.27
N PRO A 37 4.34 -0.28 -20.65
CA PRO A 37 4.03 1.13 -20.43
C PRO A 37 3.75 1.91 -21.72
N GLY A 38 4.37 1.52 -22.83
CA GLY A 38 4.15 2.10 -24.15
C GLY A 38 2.78 1.77 -24.78
N GLU A 39 2.13 0.69 -24.35
CA GLU A 39 0.80 0.31 -24.85
C GLU A 39 -0.33 0.90 -24.00
N VAL A 40 -0.09 1.12 -22.70
CA VAL A 40 -1.11 1.63 -21.78
C VAL A 40 -1.36 3.13 -21.96
N PHE A 41 -0.32 3.92 -22.26
CA PHE A 41 -0.42 5.38 -22.35
C PHE A 41 0.30 5.96 -23.58
N PRO A 42 -0.13 5.59 -24.81
CA PRO A 42 0.54 6.00 -26.04
C PRO A 42 0.57 7.54 -26.20
N GLU A 43 -0.49 8.25 -25.80
CA GLU A 43 -0.55 9.72 -25.86
C GLU A 43 0.43 10.40 -24.90
N LEU A 44 0.57 9.91 -23.67
CA LEU A 44 1.51 10.52 -22.71
C LEU A 44 2.96 10.25 -23.14
N VAL A 45 3.27 9.08 -23.70
CA VAL A 45 4.59 8.80 -24.26
C VAL A 45 4.89 9.75 -25.43
N ALA A 46 3.91 9.98 -26.31
CA ALA A 46 4.04 10.94 -27.41
C ALA A 46 4.26 12.39 -26.90
N SER A 47 3.71 12.74 -25.73
CA SER A 47 3.92 14.04 -25.10
C SER A 47 5.28 14.22 -24.39
N GLY A 48 6.15 13.20 -24.42
CA GLY A 48 7.50 13.28 -23.85
C GLY A 48 7.57 13.01 -22.34
N VAL A 49 6.52 12.43 -21.75
CA VAL A 49 6.54 12.04 -20.34
C VAL A 49 7.59 10.94 -20.12
N SER A 50 8.47 11.14 -19.13
CA SER A 50 9.51 10.18 -18.78
C SER A 50 8.93 8.88 -18.23
N ASN A 51 9.53 7.74 -18.58
CA ASN A 51 9.22 6.43 -18.02
C ASN A 51 9.25 6.43 -16.47
N MET A 52 10.15 7.20 -15.86
CA MET A 52 10.21 7.35 -14.40
C MET A 52 8.92 7.93 -13.78
N ALA A 53 8.23 8.83 -14.49
CA ALA A 53 6.98 9.41 -14.01
C ALA A 53 5.86 8.36 -13.99
N PHE A 54 5.75 7.53 -15.03
CA PHE A 54 4.76 6.44 -15.06
C PHE A 54 5.00 5.44 -13.93
N TYR A 55 6.25 5.00 -13.74
CA TYR A 55 6.59 4.03 -12.72
C TYR A 55 6.29 4.55 -11.30
N SER A 56 6.67 5.80 -11.01
CA SER A 56 6.42 6.40 -9.70
C SER A 56 4.92 6.63 -9.43
N VAL A 57 4.17 7.12 -10.41
CA VAL A 57 2.71 7.33 -10.27
C VAL A 57 1.99 6.01 -10.03
N THR A 58 2.29 4.98 -10.83
CA THR A 58 1.69 3.65 -10.66
C THR A 58 2.04 3.03 -9.33
N PHE A 59 3.30 3.14 -8.90
CA PHE A 59 3.73 2.66 -7.59
C PHE A 59 2.96 3.34 -6.45
N LEU A 60 2.88 4.67 -6.46
CA LEU A 60 2.21 5.44 -5.41
C LEU A 60 0.71 5.15 -5.38
N PHE A 61 0.07 5.06 -6.55
CA PHE A 61 -1.33 4.71 -6.65
C PHE A 61 -1.59 3.32 -6.08
N LEU A 62 -0.83 2.31 -6.50
CA LEU A 62 -0.92 0.96 -5.97
C LEU A 62 -0.65 0.93 -4.46
N TRP A 63 0.35 1.66 -3.99
CA TRP A 63 0.67 1.72 -2.57
C TRP A 63 -0.45 2.33 -1.72
N LEU A 64 -1.12 3.38 -2.19
CA LEU A 64 -2.30 3.93 -1.50
C LEU A 64 -3.46 2.94 -1.45
N THR A 65 -3.69 2.17 -2.52
CA THR A 65 -4.74 1.14 -2.54
C THR A 65 -4.44 -0.04 -1.60
N THR A 66 -3.19 -0.52 -1.57
CA THR A 66 -2.78 -1.60 -0.66
C THR A 66 -2.77 -1.11 0.79
N LEU A 67 -2.30 0.11 1.03
CA LEU A 67 -2.33 0.75 2.35
C LEU A 67 -3.75 0.89 2.87
N THR A 68 -4.69 1.36 2.04
CA THR A 68 -6.12 1.43 2.38
C THR A 68 -6.66 0.03 2.71
N SER A 69 -6.37 -0.98 1.90
CA SER A 69 -6.82 -2.37 2.14
C SER A 69 -6.29 -2.94 3.47
N CYS A 70 -5.01 -2.72 3.77
CA CYS A 70 -4.41 -3.15 5.04
C CYS A 70 -4.98 -2.37 6.24
N LEU A 71 -5.23 -1.07 6.08
CA LEU A 71 -5.87 -0.24 7.11
C LEU A 71 -7.31 -0.68 7.38
N LEU A 72 -8.10 -0.98 6.34
CA LEU A 72 -9.45 -1.52 6.50
C LEU A 72 -9.41 -2.88 7.20
N SER A 73 -8.51 -3.77 6.78
CA SER A 73 -8.32 -5.09 7.42
C SER A 73 -7.98 -4.93 8.91
N TYR A 74 -7.05 -4.01 9.22
CA TYR A 74 -6.72 -3.69 10.61
C TYR A 74 -7.90 -3.08 11.38
N TYR A 75 -8.70 -2.22 10.75
CA TYR A 75 -9.88 -1.62 11.34
C TYR A 75 -10.94 -2.67 11.69
N PHE A 76 -11.22 -3.62 10.78
CA PHE A 76 -12.17 -4.71 11.03
C PHE A 76 -11.67 -5.72 12.06
N LEU A 77 -10.36 -5.96 12.12
CA LEU A 77 -9.74 -6.85 13.10
C LEU A 77 -9.60 -6.22 14.49
N ARG A 78 -9.93 -4.92 14.67
CA ARG A 78 -9.94 -4.33 16.01
C ARG A 78 -11.00 -5.05 16.85
N PRO A 79 -10.61 -5.71 17.95
CA PRO A 79 -11.59 -6.32 18.84
C PRO A 79 -12.53 -5.23 19.34
N CYS A 80 -13.84 -5.38 19.14
CA CYS A 80 -14.82 -4.65 19.93
C CYS A 80 -14.45 -4.91 21.39
N SER A 81 -14.14 -3.83 22.12
CA SER A 81 -13.83 -3.85 23.55
C SER A 81 -14.67 -4.93 24.22
N ARG A 82 -14.02 -6.00 24.70
CA ARG A 82 -14.67 -7.00 25.52
C ARG A 82 -15.01 -6.32 26.84
N TRP A 83 -16.18 -5.69 26.89
CA TRP A 83 -16.87 -5.27 28.10
C TRP A 83 -17.37 -6.54 28.78
N ASN A 84 -16.50 -7.16 29.57
CA ASN A 84 -16.66 -8.23 30.58
C ASN A 84 -15.31 -8.97 30.67
N ASP A 85 -14.62 -9.09 31.80
CA ASP A 85 -15.03 -9.17 33.21
C ASP A 85 -14.03 -8.42 34.13
#